data_AF-A0A930JLK4-F1
#
_entry.id   AF-A0A930JLK4-F1
#
_cell.length_a   1.000
_cell.length_b   1.000
_cell.length_c   1.000
_cell.angle_alpha   90.00
_cell.angle_beta   90.00
_cell.angle_gamma   90.00
#
_symmetry.space_group_name_H-M   'P 1'
#
loop_
_entity.id
_entity.type
_entity.pdbx_description
1 polymer ?
#
loop_
_entity_poly.entity_id
_entity_poly.type
_entity_poly.pdbx_seq_one_letter_code
_entity_poly.pdbx_strand_id
1 'polypeptide(L)'
;MKDFNIDILKERISTQYTDMKGIIAIDGHNYSDLWKLCTDNGVDLANWFLVGLECYDFEPFGRHDLHAMAYVIKSEDLEKRHDAIASRLQDTGKAEIHIKHFTVPYSQMSKYIKRLHIGLVSEISSSIRNVTFIDDGNE
;
A
#
# COMPACT_ATOMS: atom_id res chain seq x y z
N MET A 1 4.27 3.56 18.56
CA MET A 1 4.45 3.41 17.11
C MET A 1 4.11 4.77 16.50
N LYS A 2 4.90 5.33 15.57
CA LYS A 2 4.42 6.50 14.81
C LYS A 2 3.18 6.04 14.05
N ASP A 3 2.09 6.80 14.12
CA ASP A 3 0.84 6.44 13.44
C ASP A 3 1.08 6.44 11.93
N PHE A 4 0.89 5.29 11.29
CA PHE A 4 0.81 5.20 9.84
C PHE A 4 -0.54 5.77 9.41
N ASN A 5 -0.52 6.81 8.57
CA ASN A 5 -1.75 7.47 8.13
C ASN A 5 -2.45 6.65 7.03
N ILE A 6 -3.14 5.58 7.43
CA ILE A 6 -3.95 4.73 6.54
C ILE A 6 -5.20 5.46 6.02
N ASP A 7 -5.60 6.55 6.67
CA ASP A 7 -6.83 7.29 6.36
C ASP A 7 -6.81 7.88 4.95
N ILE A 8 -5.62 8.16 4.40
CA ILE A 8 -5.45 8.63 3.02
C ILE A 8 -6.01 7.66 1.96
N LEU A 9 -6.18 6.37 2.31
CA LEU A 9 -6.69 5.33 1.41
C LEU A 9 -8.15 4.96 1.68
N LYS A 10 -8.74 5.38 2.81
CA LYS A 10 -10.09 4.97 3.23
C LYS A 10 -11.19 5.39 2.25
N GLU A 11 -11.02 6.52 1.59
CA GLU A 11 -11.99 7.04 0.61
C GLU A 11 -11.76 6.49 -0.80
N ARG A 12 -10.63 5.81 -1.04
CA ARG A 12 -10.21 5.38 -2.37
C ARG A 12 -10.34 3.89 -2.60
N ILE A 13 -10.09 3.08 -1.58
CA ILE A 13 -10.14 1.62 -1.68
C ILE A 13 -11.56 1.15 -1.38
N SER A 14 -12.23 0.61 -2.40
CA SER A 14 -13.59 0.07 -2.30
C SER A 14 -13.81 -1.02 -3.35
N THR A 15 -14.65 -1.99 -3.04
CA THR A 15 -15.15 -3.00 -4.00
C THR A 15 -16.64 -2.74 -4.26
N GLN A 16 -17.16 -3.25 -5.38
CA GLN A 16 -18.58 -3.12 -5.74
C GLN A 16 -19.52 -3.57 -4.60
N TYR A 17 -19.11 -4.59 -3.85
CA TYR A 17 -19.72 -5.06 -2.62
C TYR A 17 -18.66 -4.94 -1.52
N THR A 18 -18.77 -3.94 -0.65
CA THR A 18 -17.77 -3.67 0.41
C THR A 18 -18.28 -4.22 1.74
N ASP A 19 -18.26 -5.56 1.87
CA ASP A 19 -18.74 -6.22 3.08
C ASP A 19 -17.70 -6.22 4.21
N MET A 20 -16.41 -6.10 3.84
CA MET A 20 -15.28 -6.11 4.76
C MET A 20 -14.22 -5.08 4.36
N LYS A 21 -13.57 -4.48 5.37
CA LYS A 21 -12.43 -3.57 5.21
C LYS A 21 -11.30 -4.02 6.12
N GLY A 22 -10.06 -3.67 5.78
CA GLY A 22 -8.95 -4.09 6.63
C GLY A 22 -7.59 -3.53 6.25
N ILE A 23 -6.57 -4.17 6.80
CA ILE A 23 -5.18 -3.74 6.75
C ILE A 23 -4.36 -4.87 6.12
N ILE A 24 -3.43 -4.50 5.25
CA ILE A 24 -2.48 -5.41 4.65
C ILE A 24 -1.09 -5.09 5.20
N ALA A 25 -0.39 -6.11 5.70
CA ALA A 25 1.02 -6.02 6.01
C ALA A 25 1.82 -6.85 4.99
N ILE A 26 2.81 -6.20 4.39
CA ILE A 26 3.70 -6.81 3.39
C ILE A 26 5.11 -6.85 3.97
N ASP A 27 5.71 -8.04 3.93
CA ASP A 27 7.13 -8.23 4.27
C ASP A 27 7.94 -8.36 2.98
N GLY A 28 8.75 -7.35 2.70
CA GLY A 28 9.65 -7.31 1.55
C GLY A 28 10.98 -8.03 1.79
N HIS A 29 11.36 -8.38 3.03
CA HIS A 29 12.72 -8.75 3.49
C HIS A 29 13.80 -7.69 3.20
N ASN A 30 13.83 -7.13 1.99
CA ASN A 30 14.53 -5.92 1.62
C ASN A 30 13.50 -4.83 1.28
N TYR A 31 13.63 -3.66 1.91
CA TYR A 31 12.83 -2.47 1.61
C TYR A 31 12.86 -2.12 0.10
N SER A 32 13.93 -2.50 -0.61
CA SER A 32 14.10 -2.27 -2.04
C SER A 32 13.12 -3.01 -2.95
N ASP A 33 12.45 -4.07 -2.50
CA ASP A 33 11.72 -4.95 -3.42
C ASP A 33 10.41 -4.31 -3.94
N LEU A 34 9.76 -3.48 -3.11
CA LEU A 34 8.60 -2.67 -3.53
C LEU A 34 9.02 -1.49 -4.42
N TRP A 35 10.20 -0.90 -4.16
CA TRP A 35 10.79 0.11 -5.05
C TRP A 35 11.12 -0.52 -6.40
N LYS A 36 11.67 -1.74 -6.38
CA LYS A 36 11.99 -2.51 -7.58
C LYS A 36 10.76 -2.88 -8.38
N LEU A 37 9.67 -3.27 -7.71
CA LEU A 37 8.37 -3.46 -8.37
C LEU A 37 7.98 -2.23 -9.18
N CYS A 38 8.10 -1.04 -8.59
CA CYS A 38 7.74 0.20 -9.26
C CYS A 38 8.71 0.52 -10.42
N THR A 39 10.02 0.42 -10.20
CA THR A 39 11.01 0.75 -11.25
C THR A 39 11.00 -0.23 -12.41
N ASP A 40 10.87 -1.54 -12.13
CA ASP A 40 10.80 -2.59 -13.17
C ASP A 40 9.56 -2.43 -14.05
N ASN A 41 8.53 -1.72 -13.56
CA ASN A 41 7.29 -1.41 -14.27
C ASN A 41 7.18 0.06 -14.71
N GLY A 42 8.31 0.76 -14.82
CA GLY A 42 8.39 2.08 -15.50
C GLY A 42 8.13 3.30 -14.60
N VAL A 43 8.05 3.14 -13.29
CA VAL A 43 7.98 4.29 -12.36
C VAL A 43 9.38 4.86 -12.12
N ASP A 44 9.57 6.12 -12.48
CA ASP A 44 10.85 6.83 -12.34
C ASP A 44 11.11 7.28 -10.89
N LEU A 45 11.54 6.35 -10.04
CA LEU A 45 11.86 6.65 -8.64
C LEU A 45 13.15 7.48 -8.44
N ALA A 46 13.81 7.95 -9.53
CA ALA A 46 14.90 8.91 -9.42
C ALA A 46 14.39 10.35 -9.25
N ASN A 47 13.21 10.64 -9.81
CA ASN A 47 12.52 11.94 -9.75
C ASN A 47 11.27 11.91 -8.86
N TRP A 48 10.82 10.72 -8.49
CA TRP A 48 9.60 10.50 -7.71
C TRP A 48 9.92 9.72 -6.42
N PHE A 49 9.39 10.18 -5.29
CA PHE A 49 9.50 9.47 -4.03
C PHE A 49 8.24 8.65 -3.79
N LEU A 50 8.39 7.34 -3.55
CA LEU A 50 7.29 6.40 -3.31
C LEU A 50 6.72 6.58 -1.90
N VAL A 51 5.41 6.84 -1.82
CA VAL A 51 4.65 7.01 -0.57
C VAL A 51 3.76 5.82 -0.29
N GLY A 52 3.23 5.17 -1.33
CA GLY A 52 2.35 4.02 -1.17
C GLY A 52 2.16 3.23 -2.45
N LEU A 53 1.58 2.05 -2.31
CA LEU A 53 1.23 1.15 -3.39
C LEU A 53 -0.17 0.62 -3.14
N GLU A 54 -0.98 0.60 -4.19
CA GLU A 54 -2.27 -0.06 -4.23
C GLU A 54 -2.26 -1.10 -5.34
N CYS A 55 -2.88 -2.25 -5.10
CA CYS A 55 -3.10 -3.26 -6.12
C CYS A 55 -4.56 -3.72 -6.09
N TYR A 56 -5.14 -3.99 -7.25
CA TYR A 56 -6.51 -4.45 -7.37
C TYR A 56 -6.72 -5.28 -8.65
N ASP A 57 -7.80 -6.05 -8.65
CA ASP A 57 -8.28 -6.82 -9.79
C ASP A 57 -9.74 -6.42 -10.06
N PHE A 58 -10.10 -6.22 -11.32
CA PHE A 58 -11.48 -5.93 -11.72
C PHE A 58 -12.29 -7.21 -11.96
N GLU A 59 -11.61 -8.35 -12.08
CA GLU A 59 -12.16 -9.67 -12.36
C GLU A 59 -11.85 -10.62 -11.19
N PRO A 60 -12.38 -11.86 -11.18
CA PRO A 60 -11.97 -12.85 -10.21
C PRO A 60 -10.45 -13.00 -10.17
N PHE A 61 -9.91 -12.87 -8.96
CA PHE A 61 -8.48 -12.79 -8.67
C PHE A 61 -7.66 -13.82 -9.44
N GLY A 62 -6.61 -13.37 -10.14
CA GLY A 62 -5.66 -14.24 -10.82
C GLY A 62 -6.00 -14.59 -12.26
N ARG A 63 -7.10 -14.08 -12.83
CA ARG A 63 -7.46 -14.29 -14.25
C ARG A 63 -6.69 -13.39 -15.22
N HIS A 64 -6.37 -12.17 -14.79
CA HIS A 64 -5.63 -11.19 -15.58
C HIS A 64 -4.42 -10.70 -14.79
N ASP A 65 -3.63 -9.81 -15.39
CA ASP A 65 -2.55 -9.15 -14.66
C ASP A 65 -3.15 -8.27 -13.55
N LEU A 66 -2.45 -8.22 -12.41
CA LEU A 66 -2.83 -7.38 -11.29
C LEU A 66 -2.59 -5.91 -11.68
N HIS A 67 -3.62 -5.08 -11.53
CA HIS A 67 -3.46 -3.65 -11.69
C HIS A 67 -2.81 -3.07 -10.44
N ALA A 68 -1.85 -2.17 -10.62
CA ALA A 68 -1.16 -1.51 -9.53
C ALA A 68 -1.06 0.00 -9.74
N MET A 69 -1.11 0.74 -8.64
CA MET A 69 -0.94 2.18 -8.58
C MET A 69 0.15 2.53 -7.57
N ALA A 70 1.22 3.17 -8.03
CA ALA A 70 2.20 3.78 -7.16
C ALA A 70 1.77 5.22 -6.83
N TYR A 71 1.70 5.53 -5.54
CA TYR A 71 1.51 6.88 -5.02
C TYR A 71 2.85 7.52 -4.77
N VAL A 72 3.13 8.61 -5.48
CA VAL A 72 4.42 9.26 -5.44
C VAL A 72 4.30 10.76 -5.25
N ILE A 73 5.31 11.36 -4.65
CA ILE A 73 5.49 12.81 -4.58
C ILE A 73 6.74 13.20 -5.37
N LYS A 74 6.73 14.40 -5.95
CA LYS A 74 7.89 14.89 -6.69
C LYS A 74 9.09 15.04 -5.73
N SER A 75 10.20 14.42 -6.09
CA SER A 75 11.48 14.65 -5.43
C SER A 75 12.13 15.85 -6.08
N GLU A 76 12.26 16.94 -5.34
CA GLU A 76 13.11 18.05 -5.79
C GLU A 76 14.58 17.65 -5.62
N ASP A 77 15.50 18.23 -6.39
CA ASP A 77 16.90 17.79 -6.46
C ASP A 77 17.61 17.71 -5.10
N LEU A 78 17.14 18.47 -4.10
CA LEU A 78 17.66 18.54 -2.75
C LEU A 78 17.04 17.52 -1.75
N GLU A 79 15.93 16.85 -2.12
CA GLU A 79 15.06 16.12 -1.18
C GLU A 79 15.00 14.61 -1.43
N LYS A 80 16.10 13.98 -1.85
CA LYS A 80 16.09 12.53 -2.15
C LYS A 80 16.08 11.63 -0.90
N ARG A 81 16.19 12.20 0.29
CA ARG A 81 16.22 11.45 1.55
C ARG A 81 14.88 11.53 2.25
N HIS A 82 14.43 10.38 2.76
CA HIS A 82 13.19 10.24 3.54
C HIS A 82 13.04 11.34 4.59
N ASP A 83 14.10 11.65 5.33
CA ASP A 83 14.05 12.66 6.40
C ASP A 83 13.78 14.08 5.87
N ALA A 84 14.37 14.45 4.73
CA ALA A 84 14.14 15.77 4.13
C ALA A 84 12.68 15.93 3.67
N ILE A 85 12.14 14.89 3.03
CA ILE A 85 10.73 14.85 2.63
C ILE A 85 9.81 14.89 3.84
N ALA A 86 10.12 14.10 4.88
CA ALA A 86 9.32 14.07 6.10
C ALA A 86 9.29 15.45 6.78
N SER A 87 10.44 16.14 6.88
CA SER A 87 10.51 17.51 7.40
C SER A 87 9.67 18.49 6.58
N ARG A 88 9.78 18.50 5.24
CA ARG A 88 8.95 19.35 4.37
C ARG A 88 7.45 19.13 4.58
N LEU A 89 7.06 17.85 4.69
CA LEU A 89 5.66 17.48 4.91
C LEU A 89 5.16 17.90 6.29
N GLN A 90 6.02 17.86 7.31
CA GLN A 90 5.69 18.37 8.64
C GLN A 90 5.56 19.90 8.65
N ASP A 91 6.41 20.61 7.91
CA ASP A 91 6.42 22.07 7.88
C ASP A 91 5.24 22.66 7.09
N THR A 92 4.89 22.05 5.96
CA THR A 92 3.83 22.57 5.07
C THR A 92 2.45 21.92 5.31
N GLY A 93 2.43 20.70 5.85
CA GLY A 93 1.21 19.89 6.03
C GLY A 93 0.50 19.50 4.74
N LYS A 94 1.07 19.79 3.56
CA LYS A 94 0.44 19.56 2.26
C LYS A 94 1.35 18.73 1.36
N ALA A 95 0.77 17.74 0.70
CA ALA A 95 1.43 16.92 -0.31
C ALA A 95 0.55 16.79 -1.55
N GLU A 96 1.13 16.99 -2.72
CA GLU A 96 0.50 16.58 -3.99
C GLU A 96 0.93 15.15 -4.30
N ILE A 97 -0.01 14.20 -4.18
CA ILE A 97 0.22 12.79 -4.51
C ILE A 97 -0.11 12.57 -5.99
N HIS A 98 0.88 12.16 -6.77
CA HIS A 98 0.71 11.72 -8.14
C HIS A 98 0.55 10.20 -8.19
N ILE A 99 -0.27 9.73 -9.13
CA ILE A 99 -0.59 8.31 -9.27
C ILE A 99 0.06 7.80 -10.55
N LYS A 100 0.84 6.72 -10.45
CA LYS A 100 1.46 6.04 -11.60
C LYS A 100 0.85 4.65 -11.72
N HIS A 101 0.18 4.40 -12.83
CA HIS A 101 -0.51 3.14 -13.10
C HIS A 101 0.40 2.18 -13.87
N PHE A 102 0.36 0.91 -13.50
CA PHE A 102 1.03 -0.19 -14.21
C PHE A 102 0.31 -1.51 -13.96
N THR A 103 0.68 -2.55 -14.71
CA THR A 103 0.14 -3.91 -14.54
C THR A 103 1.26 -4.88 -14.27
N VAL A 104 0.99 -5.91 -13.44
CA VAL A 104 1.98 -6.88 -13.02
C VAL A 104 1.37 -8.28 -13.11
N PRO A 105 1.99 -9.22 -13.83
CA PRO A 105 1.52 -10.59 -13.82
C PRO A 105 1.62 -11.20 -12.42
N TYR A 106 0.58 -11.92 -11.98
CA TYR A 106 0.56 -12.58 -10.67
C TYR A 106 1.76 -13.50 -10.44
N SER A 107 2.21 -14.19 -11.49
CA SER A 107 3.41 -15.05 -11.44
C SER A 107 4.67 -14.28 -11.05
N GLN A 108 4.75 -12.99 -11.39
CA GLN A 108 5.87 -12.13 -11.06
C GLN A 108 5.74 -11.48 -9.67
N MET A 109 4.56 -11.46 -9.05
CA MET A 109 4.37 -10.84 -7.74
C MET A 109 5.26 -11.48 -6.66
N SER A 110 5.49 -12.79 -6.75
CA SER A 110 6.41 -13.53 -5.86
C SER A 110 7.87 -13.02 -5.92
N LYS A 111 8.26 -12.33 -7.00
CA LYS A 111 9.58 -11.68 -7.10
C LYS A 111 9.71 -10.54 -6.10
N TYR A 112 8.62 -9.82 -5.84
CA TYR A 112 8.61 -8.54 -5.12
C TYR A 112 7.95 -8.62 -3.73
N ILE A 113 6.95 -9.50 -3.55
CA ILE A 113 6.25 -9.71 -2.29
C ILE A 113 6.49 -11.16 -1.86
N LYS A 114 7.22 -11.35 -0.75
CA LYS A 114 7.57 -12.69 -0.24
C LYS A 114 6.55 -13.25 0.72
N ARG A 115 5.97 -12.39 1.57
CA ARG A 115 4.95 -12.77 2.54
C ARG A 115 3.89 -11.70 2.60
N LEU A 116 2.67 -12.17 2.84
CA LEU A 116 1.46 -11.36 2.86
C LEU A 116 0.63 -11.78 4.07
N HIS A 117 0.25 -10.80 4.89
CA HIS A 117 -0.69 -11.00 5.98
C HIS A 117 -1.86 -10.04 5.79
N ILE A 118 -3.05 -10.60 5.61
CA ILE A 118 -4.29 -9.85 5.38
C ILE A 118 -5.22 -10.12 6.56
N GLY A 119 -5.68 -9.05 7.21
CA GLY A 119 -6.74 -9.11 8.21
C GLY A 119 -7.87 -8.19 7.79
N LEU A 120 -9.11 -8.69 7.86
CA LEU A 120 -10.32 -7.97 7.48
C LEU A 120 -11.34 -8.05 8.60
N VAL A 121 -12.14 -7.00 8.74
CA VAL A 121 -13.30 -6.95 9.63
C VAL A 121 -14.51 -6.41 8.86
N SER A 122 -15.72 -6.84 9.22
CA SER A 122 -16.95 -6.27 8.67
C SER A 122 -17.30 -4.94 9.36
N GLU A 123 -18.30 -4.24 8.83
CA GLU A 123 -18.75 -2.95 9.38
C GLU A 123 -19.16 -3.01 10.86
N ILE A 124 -19.60 -4.18 11.35
CA ILE A 124 -20.00 -4.37 12.75
C ILE A 124 -18.85 -4.07 13.72
N SER A 125 -17.60 -4.19 13.27
CA SER A 125 -16.41 -3.88 14.06
C SER A 125 -16.38 -2.44 14.55
N SER A 126 -17.03 -1.50 13.86
CA SER A 126 -17.18 -0.11 14.29
C SER A 126 -17.93 0.04 15.63
N SER A 127 -18.73 -0.96 16.00
CA SER A 127 -19.49 -0.99 17.26
C SER A 127 -18.73 -1.67 18.41
N ILE A 128 -17.59 -2.30 18.13
CA ILE A 128 -16.78 -2.98 19.15
C ILE A 128 -15.98 -1.94 19.94
N ARG A 129 -16.27 -1.83 21.24
CA ARG A 129 -15.58 -0.88 22.14
C ARG A 129 -14.37 -1.47 22.85
N ASN A 130 -14.44 -2.76 23.16
CA ASN A 130 -13.37 -3.53 23.80
C ASN A 130 -13.32 -4.90 23.10
N VAL A 131 -12.12 -5.37 22.78
CA VAL A 131 -11.91 -6.65 22.13
C VAL A 131 -10.86 -7.45 22.89
N THR A 132 -11.16 -8.73 23.12
CA THR A 132 -10.20 -9.72 23.59
C THR A 132 -10.14 -10.78 22.50
N PHE A 133 -8.95 -11.03 21.97
CA PHE A 133 -8.74 -12.10 21.01
C PHE A 133 -8.49 -13.40 21.77
N ILE A 134 -9.31 -14.40 21.51
CA ILE A 134 -9.15 -15.77 22.00
C ILE A 134 -8.82 -16.60 20.76
N ASP A 135 -7.67 -17.25 20.79
CA ASP A 135 -7.26 -18.21 19.76
C ASP A 135 -7.61 -19.61 20.28
N ASP A 136 -8.64 -20.22 19.71
CA ASP A 136 -9.10 -21.56 20.09
C ASP A 136 -8.19 -22.67 19.53
N GLY A 137 -7.13 -22.34 18.78
CA GLY A 137 -6.00 -23.19 18.40
C GLY A 137 -6.30 -24.67 18.09
N ASN A 138 -6.40 -25.00 16.79
CA ASN A 138 -6.31 -26.30 16.11
C ASN A 138 -6.35 -27.59 16.98
N GLU A 139 -7.44 -28.37 16.87
CA GLU A 139 -7.33 -29.84 16.88
C GLU A 139 -6.56 -30.34 15.64
#